data_AF-A0A5R2MVK6-F1
#
_entry.id   AF-A0A5R2MVK6-F1
#
_cell.length_a   1.000
_cell.length_b   1.000
_cell.length_c   1.000
_cell.angle_alpha   90.00
_cell.angle_beta   90.00
_cell.angle_gamma   90.00
#
_symmetry.space_group_name_H-M   'P 1'
#
loop_
_entity.id
_entity.type
_entity.pdbx_description
1 polymer ?
#
loop_
_entity_poly.entity_id
_entity_poly.type
_entity_poly.pdbx_seq_one_letter_code
_entity_poly.pdbx_strand_id
1 'polypeptide(L)'
;HELLPEGSSEVVPMDGFHFDDIVLNRRGLRSRKGAPDTFDFGGFETLLKRIRAGEPDIAIPVFDRSMELSRAAAAIVDAETKFILVEGNYLLLDEEPLSRLA
;
A
#
# COMPACT_ATOMS: atom_id res chain seq x y z
N HIS A 1 0.32 -26.63 14.13
CA HIS A 1 -0.06 -25.24 13.85
C HIS A 1 -1.11 -25.28 12.77
N GLU A 2 -2.38 -25.03 13.12
CA GLU A 2 -3.41 -24.82 12.10
C GLU A 2 -3.09 -23.52 11.38
N LEU A 3 -2.84 -23.62 10.08
CA LEU A 3 -2.83 -22.47 9.19
C LEU A 3 -4.27 -21.92 9.15
N LEU A 4 -4.41 -20.61 9.08
CA LEU A 4 -5.72 -19.97 9.04
C LEU A 4 -6.49 -20.43 7.77
N PRO A 5 -7.84 -20.44 7.79
CA PRO A 5 -8.63 -20.75 6.61
C PRO A 5 -8.26 -19.84 5.42
N GLU A 6 -8.32 -20.38 4.21
CA GLU A 6 -8.16 -19.59 2.98
C GLU A 6 -9.13 -18.40 2.96
N GLY A 7 -8.66 -17.21 2.59
CA GLY A 7 -9.44 -15.96 2.61
C GLY A 7 -9.61 -15.30 3.98
N SER A 8 -9.00 -15.83 5.04
CA SER A 8 -9.03 -15.17 6.36
C SER A 8 -7.96 -14.11 6.57
N SER A 9 -6.97 -14.03 5.67
CA SER A 9 -5.89 -13.06 5.74
C SER A 9 -5.50 -12.50 4.38
N GLU A 10 -5.25 -11.19 4.31
CA GLU A 10 -4.75 -10.52 3.10
C GLU A 10 -3.52 -9.66 3.40
N VAL A 11 -2.64 -9.54 2.40
CA VAL A 11 -1.46 -8.68 2.46
C VAL A 11 -1.78 -7.36 1.77
N VAL A 12 -1.49 -6.24 2.43
CA VAL A 12 -1.61 -4.90 1.87
C VAL A 12 -0.19 -4.35 1.72
N PRO A 13 0.42 -4.50 0.53
CA PRO A 13 1.79 -4.07 0.32
C PRO A 13 1.85 -2.56 0.06
N MET A 14 2.76 -1.89 0.75
CA MET A 14 3.02 -0.46 0.57
C MET A 14 3.59 -0.15 -0.82
N ASP A 15 4.22 -1.10 -1.51
CA ASP A 15 4.86 -0.85 -2.79
C ASP A 15 3.86 -0.49 -3.91
N GLY A 16 2.61 -0.93 -3.80
CA GLY A 16 1.49 -0.50 -4.64
C GLY A 16 1.25 1.02 -4.58
N PHE A 17 1.80 1.73 -3.60
CA PHE A 17 1.67 3.18 -3.47
C PHE A 17 2.86 3.95 -4.06
N HIS A 18 3.78 3.31 -4.78
CA HIS A 18 4.79 4.05 -5.54
C HIS A 18 4.13 4.96 -6.59
N PHE A 19 4.64 6.18 -6.69
CA PHE A 19 4.32 7.02 -7.83
C PHE A 19 4.88 6.43 -9.12
N ASP A 20 4.13 6.61 -10.20
CA ASP A 20 4.57 6.27 -11.55
C ASP A 20 5.85 7.02 -11.95
N ASP A 21 6.65 6.40 -12.82
CA ASP A 21 7.90 6.98 -13.30
C ASP A 21 7.70 8.36 -13.97
N ILE A 22 6.57 8.62 -14.64
CA ILE A 22 6.26 9.94 -15.21
C ILE A 22 6.13 10.99 -14.09
N VAL A 23 5.48 10.64 -12.98
CA VAL A 23 5.32 11.54 -11.83
C VAL A 23 6.68 11.79 -11.17
N LEU A 24 7.47 10.73 -10.96
CA LEU A 24 8.80 10.85 -10.36
C LEU A 24 9.77 11.66 -11.22
N ASN A 25 9.72 11.50 -12.55
CA ASN A 25 10.53 12.30 -13.48
C ASN A 25 10.16 13.78 -13.40
N ARG A 26 8.86 14.11 -13.37
CA ARG A 26 8.40 15.51 -13.22
C ARG A 26 8.83 16.12 -11.89
N ARG A 27 8.93 15.31 -10.84
CA ARG A 27 9.38 15.74 -9.50
C ARG A 27 10.90 15.72 -9.33
N GLY A 28 11.67 15.23 -10.30
CA GLY A 28 13.12 15.04 -10.18
C GLY A 28 13.53 13.97 -9.15
N LEU A 29 12.60 13.06 -8.80
CA LEU A 29 12.81 12.03 -7.77
C LEU A 29 13.06 10.64 -8.36
N ARG A 30 13.11 10.50 -9.69
CA ARG A 30 13.26 9.18 -10.35
C ARG A 30 14.54 8.43 -9.96
N SER A 31 15.64 9.14 -9.70
CA SER A 31 16.90 8.58 -9.24
C SER A 31 16.85 8.09 -7.78
N ARG A 32 15.85 8.53 -7.02
CA ARG A 32 15.60 8.18 -5.62
C ARG A 32 14.38 7.26 -5.46
N LYS A 33 13.89 6.62 -6.54
CA LYS A 33 12.75 5.69 -6.50
C LYS A 33 12.97 4.66 -5.38
N GLY A 34 11.99 4.55 -4.49
CA GLY A 34 12.05 3.74 -3.28
C GLY A 34 12.29 4.54 -2.00
N ALA A 35 12.69 5.81 -2.07
CA ALA A 35 12.73 6.71 -0.90
C ALA A 35 11.31 7.13 -0.46
N PRO A 36 11.10 7.60 0.79
CA PRO A 36 9.77 7.92 1.31
C PRO A 36 8.98 8.85 0.39
N ASP A 37 9.60 9.94 -0.07
CA ASP A 37 9.00 10.96 -0.94
C ASP A 37 8.59 10.47 -2.34
N THR A 38 8.82 9.18 -2.65
CA THR A 38 8.41 8.52 -3.90
C THR A 38 7.13 7.71 -3.79
N PHE A 39 6.44 7.75 -2.64
CA PHE A 39 5.18 7.06 -2.38
C PHE A 39 4.01 8.03 -2.15
N ASP A 40 2.80 7.58 -2.51
CA ASP A 40 1.54 8.21 -2.15
C ASP A 40 1.10 7.80 -0.73
N PHE A 41 1.68 8.47 0.27
CA PHE A 41 1.29 8.25 1.67
C PHE A 41 -0.14 8.63 1.99
N GLY A 42 -0.66 9.70 1.35
CA GLY A 42 -2.03 10.13 1.57
C GLY A 42 -3.03 9.08 1.09
N GLY A 43 -2.77 8.52 -0.10
CA GLY A 43 -3.53 7.38 -0.63
C GLY A 43 -3.44 6.15 0.27
N PHE A 44 -2.24 5.85 0.78
CA PHE A 44 -2.03 4.71 1.67
C PHE A 44 -2.75 4.86 3.02
N GLU A 45 -2.62 6.01 3.68
CA GLU A 45 -3.32 6.34 4.92
C GLU A 45 -4.84 6.25 4.73
N THR A 46 -5.36 6.77 3.62
CA THR A 46 -6.78 6.71 3.29
C THR A 46 -7.23 5.25 3.12
N LEU A 47 -6.47 4.43 2.41
CA LEU A 47 -6.79 3.00 2.24
C LEU A 47 -6.85 2.29 3.60
N LEU A 48 -5.86 2.49 4.47
CA LEU A 48 -5.83 1.85 5.79
C LEU A 48 -7.00 2.28 6.67
N LYS A 49 -7.45 3.54 6.57
CA LYS A 49 -8.66 4.00 7.27
C LYS A 49 -9.92 3.29 6.79
N ARG A 50 -10.06 3.07 5.47
CA ARG A 50 -11.19 2.33 4.88
C ARG A 50 -11.20 0.88 5.35
N ILE A 51 -10.03 0.23 5.35
CA ILE A 51 -9.87 -1.15 5.84
C ILE A 51 -10.26 -1.24 7.33
N ARG A 52 -9.77 -0.30 8.15
CA ARG A 52 -10.10 -0.25 9.58
C ARG A 52 -11.58 0.01 9.84
N ALA A 53 -12.25 0.73 8.95
CA ALA A 53 -13.69 0.97 9.02
C ALA A 53 -14.53 -0.25 8.58
N GLY A 54 -13.90 -1.30 8.04
CA GLY A 54 -14.59 -2.50 7.57
C GLY A 54 -15.44 -2.25 6.32
N GLU A 55 -15.03 -1.31 5.45
CA GLU A 55 -15.71 -1.12 4.17
C GLU A 55 -15.59 -2.39 3.31
N PRO A 56 -16.65 -2.78 2.57
CA PRO A 56 -16.59 -3.92 1.66
C PRO A 56 -15.83 -3.59 0.36
N ASP A 57 -15.32 -4.63 -0.30
CA ASP A 57 -14.73 -4.59 -1.64
C ASP A 57 -13.66 -3.50 -1.82
N ILE A 58 -12.71 -3.41 -0.89
CA ILE A 58 -11.66 -2.40 -0.93
C ILE A 58 -10.61 -2.80 -1.97
N ALA A 59 -10.65 -2.15 -3.12
CA ALA A 59 -9.63 -2.30 -4.14
C ALA A 59 -8.29 -1.67 -3.71
N ILE A 60 -7.23 -2.47 -3.74
CA ILE A 60 -5.86 -2.04 -3.39
C ILE A 60 -4.97 -2.01 -4.63
N PRO A 61 -3.99 -1.08 -4.71
CA PRO A 61 -2.99 -1.11 -5.76
C PRO A 61 -1.92 -2.18 -5.47
N VAL A 62 -1.35 -2.75 -6.52
CA VAL A 62 -0.24 -3.72 -6.42
C VAL A 62 0.88 -3.29 -7.37
N PHE A 63 2.13 -3.32 -6.89
CA PHE A 63 3.27 -3.01 -7.74
C PHE A 63 3.65 -4.20 -8.63
N ASP A 64 3.55 -4.01 -9.94
CA ASP A 64 3.89 -5.03 -10.91
C ASP A 64 5.38 -4.93 -11.28
N ARG A 65 6.19 -5.85 -10.75
CA ARG A 65 7.64 -5.88 -10.99
C ARG A 65 8.00 -6.19 -12.44
N SER A 66 7.11 -6.79 -13.22
CA SER A 66 7.38 -7.02 -14.65
C SER A 66 7.21 -5.75 -15.48
N MET A 67 6.32 -4.87 -15.05
CA MET A 67 6.01 -3.59 -15.71
C MET A 67 6.66 -2.38 -15.04
N GLU A 68 7.25 -2.56 -13.85
CA GLU A 68 7.87 -1.53 -13.03
C GLU A 68 6.93 -0.37 -12.63
N LEU A 69 5.63 -0.65 -12.48
CA LEU A 69 4.60 0.33 -12.14
C LEU A 69 3.57 -0.17 -11.13
N SER A 70 2.90 0.77 -10.46
CA SER A 70 1.74 0.49 -9.62
C SER A 70 0.49 0.29 -10.48
N ARG A 71 -0.16 -0.87 -10.33
CA ARG A 71 -1.45 -1.18 -10.96
C ARG A 71 -2.57 -0.91 -9.96
N ALA A 72 -3.42 0.06 -10.29
CA ALA A 72 -4.62 0.34 -9.51
C ALA A 72 -5.61 -0.83 -9.54
N ALA A 73 -6.35 -1.02 -8.44
CA ALA A 73 -7.40 -2.04 -8.29
C ALA A 73 -6.96 -3.46 -8.71
N ALA A 74 -5.74 -3.83 -8.36
CA ALA A 74 -5.13 -5.09 -8.76
C ALA A 74 -5.42 -6.26 -7.80
N ALA A 75 -5.92 -5.95 -6.59
CA ALA A 75 -6.43 -6.92 -5.63
C ALA A 75 -7.59 -6.31 -4.82
N ILE A 76 -8.37 -7.16 -4.14
CA ILE A 76 -9.51 -6.76 -3.29
C ILE A 76 -9.26 -7.25 -1.87
N VAL A 77 -9.47 -6.38 -0.90
CA VAL A 77 -9.63 -6.75 0.52
C VAL A 77 -11.11 -6.80 0.84
N ASP A 78 -11.60 -7.99 1.18
CA ASP A 78 -12.99 -8.23 1.57
C ASP A 78 -13.21 -7.84 3.04
N ALA A 79 -14.42 -7.40 3.39
CA ALA A 79 -14.79 -7.03 4.76
C ALA A 79 -14.74 -8.22 5.74
N GLU A 80 -14.88 -9.46 5.25
CA GLU A 80 -14.77 -10.68 6.04
C GLU A 80 -13.31 -11.09 6.33
N THR A 81 -12.34 -10.40 5.74
CA THR A 81 -10.91 -10.64 5.97
C THR A 81 -10.55 -10.29 7.42
N LYS A 82 -10.19 -11.31 8.21
CA LYS A 82 -9.94 -11.14 9.64
C LYS A 82 -8.55 -10.58 9.96
N PHE A 83 -7.57 -10.89 9.14
CA PHE A 83 -6.18 -10.55 9.38
C PHE A 83 -5.61 -9.77 8.20
N ILE A 84 -5.28 -8.51 8.43
CA ILE A 84 -4.61 -7.68 7.44
C ILE A 84 -3.14 -7.56 7.82
N LEU A 85 -2.26 -8.08 6.96
CA LEU A 85 -0.83 -7.88 7.09
C LEU A 85 -0.42 -6.69 6.21
N VAL A 86 -0.13 -5.57 6.85
CA VAL A 86 0.42 -4.41 6.16
C VAL A 86 1.94 -4.54 6.13
N GLU A 87 2.55 -4.51 4.94
CA GLU A 87 4.01 -4.58 4.80
C GLU A 87 4.57 -3.36 4.07
N GLY A 88 5.75 -2.89 4.50
CA GLY A 88 6.41 -1.73 3.89
C GLY A 88 7.62 -1.24 4.69
N ASN A 89 8.53 -0.55 4.00
CA ASN A 89 9.79 -0.06 4.60
C ASN A 89 9.60 1.08 5.61
N TYR A 90 8.50 1.84 5.49
CA TYR A 90 8.33 3.12 6.17
C TYR A 90 7.12 3.17 7.09
N LEU A 91 6.55 2.01 7.44
CA LEU A 91 5.36 1.92 8.30
C LEU A 91 5.57 2.49 9.71
N LEU A 92 6.82 2.52 10.18
CA LEU A 92 7.21 2.99 11.51
C LEU A 92 8.14 4.22 11.44
N LEU A 93 8.18 4.92 10.31
CA LEU A 93 9.01 6.11 10.17
C LEU A 93 8.36 7.29 10.91
N ASP A 94 9.04 7.79 11.94
CA ASP A 94 8.57 8.89 12.79
C ASP A 94 8.87 10.27 12.17
N GLU A 95 8.37 10.48 10.95
CA GLU A 95 8.49 11.74 10.21
C GLU A 95 7.17 12.04 9.50
N GLU A 96 6.75 13.30 9.46
CA GLU A 96 5.53 13.70 8.73
C GLU A 96 5.72 13.53 7.20
N PRO A 97 4.71 13.05 6.46
CA PRO A 97 3.36 12.68 6.92
C PRO A 97 3.22 11.24 7.44
N LEU A 98 4.29 10.44 7.47
CA LEU A 98 4.26 9.01 7.77
C LEU A 98 3.96 8.69 9.24
N SER A 99 4.31 9.58 10.16
CA SER A 99 3.96 9.52 11.58
C SER A 99 2.46 9.30 11.85
N ARG A 100 1.59 9.62 10.89
CA ARG A 100 0.12 9.45 10.99
C ARG A 100 -0.36 8.01 10.78
N LEU A 101 0.53 7.11 10.35
CA LEU A 101 0.19 5.71 10.10
C LEU A 101 0.20 4.85 11.37
N ALA A 102 0.91 5.31 12.42
CA ALA A 102 1.05 4.63 13.72
C ALA A 102 -0.19 4.76 14.62
#